data_AF-A0A1A8AFT0-F1
#
_entry.id   AF-A0A1A8AFT0-F1
#
_cell.length_a   1.000
_cell.length_b   1.000
_cell.length_c   1.000
_cell.angle_alpha   90.00
_cell.angle_beta   90.00
_cell.angle_gamma   90.00
#
_symmetry.space_group_name_H-M   'P 1'
#
loop_
_entity.id
_entity.type
_entity.pdbx_description
1 polymer ?
#
loop_
_entity_poly.entity_id
_entity_poly.type
_entity_poly.pdbx_seq_one_letter_code
_entity_poly.pdbx_strand_id
1 'polypeptide(L)'
;MGEKRSISHQIQSVQRSTVFLRQEHLTMLHGLHMEILSLQKRCSELTNELKVKPPGKTEIELQEEEEILEARCRELENRLSEQGCTLGELRKEMGYKGSLVGALRANLKEKERHFLEELKRRSHCSTVLNTELQKQTEAAAYLSFQLHAARQKLHQQRMQQRQGLLSRANNQGVQHGAEQNIPLSGASPSSPVVKPKRKSIRASSRVDRTRECVPIEKVTGPAEPTAMPDPALFLHPRRHRARSRLTVAQRPPPLGQDEEDGGGEGPVVDHDGGARLMTSAAAAAAASPAAQMKAE
;
A
#
# COMPACT_ATOMS: atom_id res chain seq x y z
N MET A 1 -102.11 -73.44 -40.64
CA MET A 1 -101.78 -73.05 -39.25
C MET A 1 -100.39 -72.43 -39.07
N GLY A 2 -99.50 -72.41 -40.08
CA GLY A 2 -98.15 -71.80 -39.98
C GLY A 2 -98.10 -70.27 -40.06
N GLU A 3 -98.95 -69.63 -40.87
CA GLU A 3 -98.91 -68.18 -41.11
C GLU A 3 -99.33 -67.33 -39.90
N LYS A 4 -100.34 -67.78 -39.13
CA LYS A 4 -100.77 -67.09 -37.89
C LYS A 4 -99.66 -67.05 -36.84
N ARG A 5 -98.84 -68.11 -36.75
CA ARG A 5 -97.68 -68.15 -35.83
C ARG A 5 -96.59 -67.17 -36.28
N SER A 6 -96.33 -67.07 -37.58
CA SER A 6 -95.35 -66.13 -38.16
C SER A 6 -95.70 -64.66 -37.86
N ILE A 7 -96.97 -64.27 -38.02
CA ILE A 7 -97.44 -62.90 -37.78
C ILE A 7 -97.35 -62.55 -36.28
N SER A 8 -97.71 -63.46 -35.38
CA SER A 8 -97.56 -63.24 -33.94
C SER A 8 -96.09 -63.08 -33.53
N HIS A 9 -95.17 -63.84 -34.13
CA HIS A 9 -93.72 -63.65 -33.89
C HIS A 9 -93.22 -62.29 -34.39
N GLN A 10 -93.72 -61.82 -35.53
CA GLN A 10 -93.36 -60.52 -36.09
C GLN A 10 -93.88 -59.36 -35.25
N ILE A 11 -95.13 -59.44 -34.77
CA ILE A 11 -95.70 -58.47 -33.82
C ILE A 11 -94.91 -58.45 -32.51
N GLN A 12 -94.56 -59.62 -31.98
CA GLN A 12 -93.77 -59.72 -30.75
C GLN A 12 -92.35 -59.16 -30.95
N SER A 13 -91.75 -59.32 -32.13
CA SER A 13 -90.46 -58.73 -32.48
C SER A 13 -90.52 -57.21 -32.55
N VAL A 14 -91.54 -56.66 -33.21
CA VAL A 14 -91.75 -55.20 -33.31
C VAL A 14 -92.05 -54.60 -31.93
N GLN A 15 -92.81 -55.30 -31.08
CA GLN A 15 -93.06 -54.86 -29.71
C GLN A 15 -91.76 -54.80 -28.89
N ARG A 16 -90.90 -55.82 -28.98
CA ARG A 16 -89.58 -55.81 -28.33
C ARG A 16 -88.68 -54.68 -28.87
N SER A 17 -88.64 -54.48 -30.19
CA SER A 17 -87.85 -53.39 -30.78
C SER A 17 -88.37 -52.02 -30.39
N THR A 18 -89.69 -51.85 -30.26
CA THR A 18 -90.30 -50.59 -29.79
C THR A 18 -89.95 -50.30 -28.33
N VAL A 19 -90.00 -51.32 -27.46
CA VAL A 19 -89.59 -51.18 -26.05
C VAL A 19 -88.10 -50.85 -25.95
N PHE A 20 -87.27 -51.51 -26.76
CA PHE A 20 -85.83 -51.23 -26.85
C PHE A 20 -85.57 -49.79 -27.29
N LEU A 21 -86.21 -49.33 -28.37
CA LEU A 21 -86.03 -47.97 -28.86
C LEU A 21 -86.50 -46.92 -27.85
N ARG A 22 -87.60 -47.19 -27.13
CA ARG A 22 -88.06 -46.34 -26.03
C ARG A 22 -87.06 -46.29 -24.88
N GLN A 23 -86.45 -47.43 -24.56
CA GLN A 23 -85.41 -47.51 -23.53
C GLN A 23 -84.17 -46.71 -23.95
N GLU A 24 -83.71 -46.87 -25.20
CA GLU A 24 -82.57 -46.11 -25.76
C GLU A 24 -82.85 -44.61 -25.78
N HIS A 25 -84.05 -44.19 -26.22
CA HIS A 25 -84.46 -42.79 -26.21
C HIS A 25 -84.45 -42.21 -24.79
N LEU A 26 -84.92 -42.95 -23.80
CA LEU A 26 -84.93 -42.51 -22.40
C LEU A 26 -83.51 -42.40 -21.84
N THR A 27 -82.63 -43.35 -22.16
CA THR A 27 -81.21 -43.31 -21.78
C THR A 27 -80.49 -42.13 -22.42
N MET A 28 -80.72 -41.87 -23.72
CA MET A 28 -80.15 -40.72 -24.42
C MET A 28 -80.63 -39.40 -23.82
N LEU A 29 -81.94 -39.26 -23.56
CA LEU A 29 -82.52 -38.04 -23.01
C LEU A 29 -82.00 -37.77 -21.58
N HIS A 30 -81.82 -38.82 -20.77
CA HIS A 30 -81.19 -38.71 -19.46
C HIS A 30 -79.71 -38.28 -19.57
N GLY A 31 -78.94 -38.85 -20.50
CA GLY A 31 -77.56 -38.48 -20.75
C GLY A 31 -77.41 -37.00 -21.16
N LEU A 32 -78.23 -36.54 -22.12
CA LEU A 32 -78.25 -35.14 -22.53
C LEU A 32 -78.63 -34.21 -21.38
N HIS A 33 -79.56 -34.61 -20.52
CA HIS A 33 -79.91 -33.81 -19.35
C HIS A 33 -78.72 -33.64 -18.39
N MET A 34 -77.95 -34.70 -18.15
CA MET A 34 -76.73 -34.62 -17.33
C MET A 34 -75.65 -33.73 -17.97
N GLU A 35 -75.47 -33.80 -19.30
CA GLU A 35 -74.54 -32.92 -20.02
C GLU A 35 -74.93 -31.45 -19.92
N ILE A 36 -76.23 -31.15 -20.08
CA ILE A 36 -76.75 -29.78 -19.93
C ILE A 36 -76.47 -29.26 -18.52
N LEU A 37 -76.74 -30.06 -17.49
CA LEU A 37 -76.45 -29.68 -16.09
C LEU A 37 -74.94 -29.49 -15.84
N SER A 38 -74.10 -30.36 -16.39
CA SER A 38 -72.64 -30.26 -16.29
C SER A 38 -72.13 -28.98 -16.96
N LEU A 39 -72.63 -28.65 -18.15
CA LEU A 39 -72.26 -27.45 -18.88
C LEU A 39 -72.75 -26.19 -18.16
N GLN A 40 -73.98 -26.20 -17.64
CA GLN A 40 -74.52 -25.11 -16.81
C GLN A 40 -73.66 -24.86 -15.58
N LYS A 41 -73.20 -25.93 -14.91
CA LYS A 41 -72.27 -25.84 -13.78
C LYS A 41 -70.92 -25.24 -14.20
N ARG A 42 -70.33 -25.70 -15.30
CA ARG A 42 -69.05 -25.15 -15.79
C ARG A 42 -69.18 -23.69 -16.21
N CYS A 43 -70.27 -23.32 -16.85
CA CYS A 43 -70.56 -21.93 -17.23
C CYS A 43 -70.71 -21.03 -16.00
N SER A 44 -71.38 -21.51 -14.94
CA SER A 44 -71.50 -20.75 -13.70
C SER A 44 -70.17 -20.65 -12.95
N GLU A 45 -69.36 -21.71 -12.92
CA GLU A 45 -67.99 -21.69 -12.38
C GLU A 45 -67.11 -20.66 -13.11
N LEU A 46 -67.05 -20.70 -14.44
CA LEU A 46 -66.28 -19.73 -15.23
C LEU A 46 -66.79 -18.29 -15.05
N THR A 47 -68.10 -18.12 -14.95
CA THR A 47 -68.70 -16.80 -14.67
C THR A 47 -68.30 -16.29 -13.29
N ASN A 48 -68.24 -17.17 -12.29
CA ASN A 48 -67.81 -16.82 -10.95
C ASN A 48 -66.30 -16.54 -10.92
N GLU A 49 -65.47 -17.36 -11.55
CA GLU A 49 -64.02 -17.12 -11.69
C GLU A 49 -63.72 -15.77 -12.35
N LEU A 50 -64.48 -15.39 -13.38
CA LEU A 50 -64.33 -14.09 -14.03
C LEU A 50 -64.73 -12.93 -13.12
N LYS A 51 -65.77 -13.10 -12.28
CA LYS A 51 -66.20 -12.10 -11.29
C LYS A 51 -65.24 -11.98 -10.10
N VAL A 52 -64.61 -13.09 -9.69
CA VAL A 52 -63.66 -13.12 -8.58
C VAL A 52 -62.26 -12.69 -9.02
N LYS A 53 -61.89 -12.88 -10.30
CA LYS A 53 -60.68 -12.26 -10.85
C LYS A 53 -60.85 -10.74 -10.76
N PRO A 54 -60.01 -10.03 -9.98
CA PRO A 54 -60.01 -8.59 -10.03
C PRO A 54 -59.74 -8.17 -11.48
N PRO A 55 -60.32 -7.05 -11.95
CA PRO A 55 -59.85 -6.46 -13.20
C PRO A 55 -58.33 -6.32 -13.07
N GLY A 56 -57.58 -6.73 -14.09
CA GLY A 56 -56.15 -6.48 -14.12
C GLY A 56 -55.86 -4.99 -13.89
N LYS A 57 -54.61 -4.66 -13.57
CA LYS A 57 -54.17 -3.26 -13.46
C LYS A 57 -54.74 -2.47 -14.63
N THR A 58 -55.38 -1.33 -14.34
CA THR A 58 -55.96 -0.52 -15.40
C THR A 58 -54.86 -0.03 -16.33
N GLU A 59 -55.17 0.25 -17.59
CA GLU A 59 -54.18 0.75 -18.56
C GLU A 59 -53.41 1.97 -18.02
N ILE A 60 -54.10 2.81 -17.26
CA ILE A 60 -53.53 4.01 -16.62
C ILE A 60 -52.51 3.62 -15.53
N GLU A 61 -52.85 2.66 -14.66
CA GLU A 61 -51.94 2.16 -13.61
C GLU A 61 -50.69 1.51 -14.20
N LEU A 62 -50.83 0.81 -15.33
CA LEU A 62 -49.70 0.22 -16.05
C LEU A 62 -48.79 1.30 -16.64
N GLN A 63 -49.38 2.35 -17.21
CA GLN A 63 -48.63 3.46 -17.78
C GLN A 63 -47.89 4.28 -16.71
N GLU A 64 -48.51 4.49 -15.54
CA GLU A 64 -47.85 5.12 -14.39
C GLU A 64 -46.68 4.27 -13.86
N GLU A 65 -46.87 2.94 -13.77
CA GLU A 65 -45.81 2.02 -13.35
C GLU A 65 -44.64 1.98 -14.34
N GLU A 66 -44.94 2.01 -15.64
CA GLU A 66 -43.95 2.11 -16.71
C GLU A 66 -43.15 3.43 -16.59
N GLU A 67 -43.82 4.57 -16.40
CA GLU A 67 -43.15 5.85 -16.23
C GLU A 67 -42.21 5.87 -15.00
N ILE A 68 -42.65 5.29 -13.88
CA ILE A 68 -41.83 5.16 -12.66
C ILE A 68 -40.60 4.27 -12.91
N LEU A 69 -40.80 3.14 -13.60
CA LEU A 69 -39.71 2.23 -13.96
C LEU A 69 -38.71 2.91 -14.89
N GLU A 70 -39.19 3.61 -15.92
CA GLU A 70 -38.35 4.38 -16.83
C GLU A 70 -37.57 5.48 -16.11
N ALA A 71 -38.21 6.22 -15.20
CA ALA A 71 -37.54 7.25 -14.41
C ALA A 71 -36.42 6.62 -13.54
N ARG A 72 -36.70 5.47 -12.93
CA ARG A 72 -35.71 4.73 -12.14
C ARG A 72 -34.57 4.19 -13.01
N CYS A 73 -34.85 3.67 -14.20
CA CYS A 73 -33.84 3.22 -15.14
C CYS A 73 -32.93 4.39 -15.55
N ARG A 74 -33.51 5.53 -15.90
CA ARG A 74 -32.76 6.76 -16.23
C ARG A 74 -31.88 7.23 -15.07
N GLU A 75 -32.38 7.18 -13.84
CA GLU A 75 -31.57 7.52 -12.65
C GLU A 75 -30.37 6.59 -12.49
N LEU A 76 -30.58 5.27 -12.65
CA LEU A 76 -29.51 4.29 -12.54
C LEU A 76 -28.46 4.44 -13.65
N GLU A 77 -28.90 4.73 -14.89
CA GLU A 77 -28.01 5.03 -16.02
C GLU A 77 -27.17 6.28 -15.75
N ASN A 78 -27.78 7.35 -15.25
CA ASN A 78 -27.08 8.57 -14.87
C ASN A 78 -26.02 8.28 -13.79
N ARG A 79 -26.40 7.58 -12.72
CA ARG A 79 -25.48 7.21 -11.64
C ARG A 79 -24.33 6.32 -12.14
N LEU A 80 -24.61 5.39 -13.05
CA LEU A 80 -23.58 4.56 -13.67
C LEU A 80 -22.63 5.40 -14.55
N SER A 81 -23.16 6.36 -15.30
CA SER A 81 -22.37 7.26 -16.13
C SER A 81 -21.43 8.15 -15.28
N GLU A 82 -21.92 8.70 -14.17
CA GLU A 82 -21.13 9.48 -13.21
C GLU A 82 -20.01 8.63 -12.59
N GLN A 83 -20.34 7.40 -12.19
CA GLN A 83 -19.33 6.44 -11.72
C GLN A 83 -18.30 6.13 -12.82
N GLY A 84 -18.73 6.01 -14.08
CA GLY A 84 -17.83 5.85 -15.22
C GLY A 84 -16.87 7.02 -15.40
N CYS A 85 -17.39 8.25 -15.31
CA CYS A 85 -16.59 9.48 -15.39
C CYS A 85 -15.57 9.58 -14.26
N THR A 86 -16.00 9.37 -13.01
CA THR A 86 -15.12 9.44 -11.83
C THR A 86 -14.02 8.36 -11.87
N LEU A 87 -14.34 7.13 -12.28
CA LEU A 87 -13.34 6.08 -12.49
C LEU A 87 -12.36 6.45 -13.61
N GLY A 88 -12.84 7.09 -14.68
CA GLY A 88 -12.01 7.61 -15.77
C GLY A 88 -11.01 8.66 -15.31
N GLU A 89 -11.44 9.61 -14.47
CA GLU A 89 -10.59 10.64 -13.87
C GLU A 89 -9.52 10.02 -12.96
N LEU A 90 -9.92 9.10 -12.08
CA LEU A 90 -8.99 8.42 -11.18
C LEU A 90 -7.92 7.64 -11.95
N ARG A 91 -8.29 6.97 -13.06
CA ARG A 91 -7.32 6.28 -13.94
C ARG A 91 -6.32 7.27 -14.57
N LYS A 92 -6.79 8.42 -15.05
CA LYS A 92 -5.91 9.47 -15.60
C LYS A 92 -4.95 10.00 -14.53
N GLU A 93 -5.44 10.26 -13.33
CA GLU A 93 -4.62 10.74 -12.20
C GLU A 93 -3.57 9.69 -11.79
N MET A 94 -3.96 8.42 -11.71
CA MET A 94 -3.02 7.32 -11.45
C MET A 94 -1.97 7.20 -12.54
N GLY A 95 -2.34 7.38 -13.81
CA GLY A 95 -1.40 7.41 -14.93
C GLY A 95 -0.41 8.58 -14.83
N TYR A 96 -0.89 9.79 -14.54
CA TYR A 96 -0.06 10.97 -14.32
C TYR A 96 0.92 10.79 -13.15
N LYS A 97 0.41 10.36 -11.99
CA LYS A 97 1.23 10.06 -10.81
C LYS A 97 2.27 8.98 -11.10
N GLY A 98 1.90 7.93 -11.83
CA GLY A 98 2.82 6.88 -12.28
C GLY A 98 3.95 7.43 -13.14
N SER A 99 3.64 8.28 -14.12
CA SER A 99 4.63 8.95 -14.98
C SER A 99 5.57 9.85 -14.17
N LEU A 100 5.02 10.68 -13.28
CA LEU A 100 5.80 11.57 -12.42
C LEU A 100 6.76 10.77 -11.51
N VAL A 101 6.27 9.72 -10.88
CA VAL A 101 7.11 8.83 -10.05
C VAL A 101 8.20 8.17 -10.90
N GLY A 102 7.89 7.75 -12.13
CA GLY A 102 8.87 7.24 -13.09
C GLY A 102 9.98 8.26 -13.40
N ALA A 103 9.60 9.49 -13.70
CA ALA A 103 10.53 10.59 -13.98
C ALA A 103 11.43 10.90 -12.76
N LEU A 104 10.86 10.98 -11.56
CA LEU A 104 11.62 11.20 -10.32
C LEU A 104 12.60 10.07 -10.04
N ARG A 105 12.19 8.81 -10.22
CA ARG A 105 13.09 7.66 -10.07
C ARG A 105 14.24 7.70 -11.08
N ALA A 106 13.96 8.04 -12.34
CA ALA A 106 14.99 8.20 -13.36
C ALA A 106 15.96 9.34 -13.01
N ASN A 107 15.45 10.46 -12.53
CA ASN A 107 16.26 11.60 -12.11
C ASN A 107 17.18 11.25 -10.92
N LEU A 108 16.67 10.55 -9.91
CA LEU A 108 17.49 10.10 -8.78
C LEU A 108 18.61 9.16 -9.24
N LYS A 109 18.32 8.21 -10.14
CA LYS A 109 19.35 7.33 -10.73
C LYS A 109 20.40 8.11 -11.53
N GLU A 110 19.98 9.14 -12.27
CA GLU A 110 20.89 10.03 -13.00
C GLU A 110 21.81 10.78 -12.04
N LYS A 111 21.26 11.36 -10.97
CA LYS A 111 22.03 12.07 -9.94
C LYS A 111 23.00 11.14 -9.23
N GLU A 112 22.57 9.93 -8.88
CA GLU A 112 23.44 8.90 -8.30
C GLU A 112 24.64 8.59 -9.22
N ARG A 113 24.38 8.37 -10.52
CA ARG A 113 25.46 8.16 -11.50
C ARG A 113 26.43 9.34 -11.54
N HIS A 114 25.92 10.57 -11.62
CA HIS A 114 26.74 11.77 -11.59
C HIS A 114 27.60 11.88 -10.32
N PHE A 115 27.04 11.60 -9.14
CA PHE A 115 27.80 11.65 -7.89
C PHE A 115 28.91 10.60 -7.83
N LEU A 116 28.66 9.40 -8.35
CA LEU A 116 29.67 8.34 -8.42
C LEU A 116 30.80 8.68 -9.38
N GLU A 117 30.48 9.25 -10.55
CA GLU A 117 31.48 9.72 -11.51
C GLU A 117 32.34 10.84 -10.92
N GLU A 118 31.71 11.79 -10.26
CA GLU A 118 32.37 12.89 -9.57
C GLU A 118 33.29 12.39 -8.43
N LEU A 119 32.82 11.42 -7.66
CA LEU A 119 33.60 10.78 -6.60
C LEU A 119 34.82 10.05 -7.18
N LYS A 120 34.65 9.28 -8.26
CA LYS A 120 35.75 8.61 -8.97
C LYS A 120 36.78 9.60 -9.48
N ARG A 121 36.33 10.68 -10.12
CA ARG A 121 37.19 11.75 -10.65
C ARG A 121 38.00 12.44 -9.55
N ARG A 122 37.37 12.77 -8.43
CA ARG A 122 38.05 13.38 -7.27
C ARG A 122 39.04 12.42 -6.61
N SER A 123 38.66 11.15 -6.46
CA SER A 123 39.55 10.11 -5.94
C SER A 123 40.81 9.99 -6.81
N HIS A 124 40.65 9.90 -8.12
CA HIS A 124 41.78 9.85 -9.04
C HIS A 124 42.68 11.09 -8.94
N CYS A 125 42.09 12.29 -8.91
CA CYS A 125 42.84 13.54 -8.71
C CYS A 125 43.62 13.53 -7.39
N SER A 126 43.00 13.08 -6.30
CA SER A 126 43.67 12.94 -5.00
C SER A 126 44.83 11.94 -5.05
N THR A 127 44.69 10.82 -5.75
CA THR A 127 45.79 9.87 -5.95
C THR A 127 46.94 10.52 -6.71
N VAL A 128 46.67 11.22 -7.81
CA VAL A 128 47.71 11.90 -8.60
C VAL A 128 48.46 12.92 -7.73
N LEU A 129 47.74 13.79 -7.00
CA LEU A 129 48.35 14.78 -6.13
C LEU A 129 49.18 14.15 -4.99
N ASN A 130 48.69 13.06 -4.39
CA ASN A 130 49.45 12.33 -3.36
C ASN A 130 50.74 11.73 -3.93
N THR A 131 50.70 11.15 -5.13
CA THR A 131 51.91 10.63 -5.78
C THR A 131 52.91 11.74 -6.09
N GLU A 132 52.43 12.93 -6.48
CA GLU A 132 53.29 14.07 -6.75
C GLU A 132 53.91 14.63 -5.47
N LEU A 133 53.12 14.75 -4.40
CA LEU A 133 53.61 15.12 -3.07
C LEU A 133 54.67 14.13 -2.55
N GLN A 134 54.46 12.83 -2.76
CA GLN A 134 55.41 11.80 -2.37
C GLN A 134 56.74 11.95 -3.12
N LYS A 135 56.71 12.16 -4.44
CA LYS A 135 57.93 12.44 -5.24
C LYS A 135 58.67 13.67 -4.73
N GLN A 136 57.95 14.74 -4.41
CA GLN A 136 58.56 15.96 -3.85
C GLN A 136 59.19 15.69 -2.48
N THR A 137 58.54 14.88 -1.64
CA THR A 137 59.06 14.49 -0.32
C THR A 137 60.32 13.65 -0.45
N GLU A 138 60.36 12.69 -1.37
CA GLU A 138 61.54 11.87 -1.68
C GLU A 138 62.70 12.72 -2.20
N ALA A 139 62.44 13.65 -3.12
CA ALA A 139 63.43 14.58 -3.62
C ALA A 139 64.00 15.49 -2.50
N ALA A 140 63.14 16.00 -1.62
CA ALA A 140 63.55 16.81 -0.48
C ALA A 140 64.41 16.00 0.51
N ALA A 141 64.04 14.74 0.78
CA ALA A 141 64.83 13.84 1.62
C ALA A 141 66.20 13.54 1.02
N TYR A 142 66.26 13.29 -0.30
CA TYR A 142 67.50 13.05 -1.04
C TYR A 142 68.46 14.26 -0.97
N LEU A 143 67.95 15.47 -1.23
CA LEU A 143 68.76 16.70 -1.11
C LEU A 143 69.21 16.95 0.33
N SER A 144 68.36 16.67 1.31
CA SER A 144 68.71 16.76 2.73
C SER A 144 69.85 15.79 3.07
N PHE A 145 69.78 14.55 2.61
CA PHE A 145 70.85 13.56 2.77
C PHE A 145 72.16 14.04 2.12
N GLN A 146 72.10 14.56 0.89
CA GLN A 146 73.28 15.14 0.23
C GLN A 146 73.89 16.30 1.03
N LEU A 147 73.06 17.22 1.55
CA LEU A 147 73.52 18.34 2.37
C LEU A 147 74.16 17.86 3.69
N HIS A 148 73.57 16.88 4.36
CA HIS A 148 74.15 16.29 5.57
C HIS A 148 75.47 15.58 5.27
N ALA A 149 75.56 14.81 4.19
CA ALA A 149 76.79 14.16 3.75
C ALA A 149 77.88 15.19 3.42
N ALA A 150 77.55 16.27 2.70
CA ALA A 150 78.49 17.35 2.40
C ALA A 150 78.97 18.07 3.68
N ARG A 151 78.06 18.37 4.61
CA ARG A 151 78.40 18.94 5.93
C ARG A 151 79.32 18.03 6.73
N GLN A 152 79.06 16.72 6.72
CA GLN A 152 79.88 15.74 7.41
C GLN A 152 81.30 15.68 6.83
N LYS A 153 81.44 15.64 5.48
CA LYS A 153 82.75 15.69 4.81
C LYS A 153 83.53 16.96 5.15
N LEU A 154 82.88 18.13 5.12
CA LEU A 154 83.50 19.40 5.50
C LEU A 154 83.92 19.44 6.97
N HIS A 155 83.09 18.89 7.86
CA HIS A 155 83.42 18.78 9.28
C HIS A 155 84.63 17.86 9.52
N GLN A 156 84.68 16.70 8.85
CA GLN A 156 85.83 15.80 8.87
C GLN A 156 87.10 16.49 8.39
N GLN A 157 87.04 17.23 7.27
CA GLN A 157 88.17 18.01 6.76
C GLN A 157 88.65 19.06 7.78
N ARG A 158 87.72 19.80 8.41
CA ARG A 158 88.07 20.76 9.48
C ARG A 158 88.72 20.09 10.68
N MET A 159 88.25 18.91 11.09
CA MET A 159 88.83 18.16 12.21
C MET A 159 90.24 17.66 11.87
N GLN A 160 90.45 17.16 10.64
CA GLN A 160 91.78 16.79 10.13
C GLN A 160 92.72 17.99 10.06
N GLN A 161 92.25 19.16 9.62
CA GLN A 161 93.04 20.40 9.62
C GLN A 161 93.44 20.82 11.04
N ARG A 162 92.51 20.75 12.01
CA ARG A 162 92.83 21.01 13.42
C ARG A 162 93.86 20.03 13.97
N GLN A 163 93.74 18.74 13.67
CA GLN A 163 94.74 17.75 14.07
C GLN A 163 96.09 18.01 13.41
N GLY A 164 96.14 18.35 12.12
CA GLY A 164 97.38 18.72 11.42
C GLY A 164 98.04 19.98 11.97
N LEU A 165 97.27 20.99 12.40
CA LEU A 165 97.80 22.19 13.06
C LEU A 165 98.34 21.87 14.47
N LEU A 166 97.67 21.00 15.24
CA LEU A 166 98.16 20.54 16.54
C LEU A 166 99.42 19.67 16.40
N SER A 167 99.51 18.81 15.39
CA SER A 167 100.71 18.04 15.07
C SER A 167 101.86 18.93 14.59
N ARG A 168 101.58 20.04 13.87
CA ARG A 168 102.59 21.04 13.49
C ARG A 168 103.04 21.89 14.68
N ALA A 169 102.14 22.21 15.61
CA ALA A 169 102.48 22.90 16.86
C ALA A 169 103.32 22.00 17.79
N ASN A 170 103.07 20.68 17.81
CA ASN A 170 103.83 19.72 18.62
C ASN A 170 105.26 19.44 18.12
N ASN A 171 105.59 19.84 16.88
CA ASN A 171 106.95 19.74 16.30
C ASN A 171 107.73 21.08 16.34
N GLN A 172 107.20 22.13 16.97
CA GLN A 172 107.92 23.38 17.24
C GLN A 172 108.15 23.63 18.73
N GLY A 173 108.15 22.56 19.53
CA GLY A 173 108.45 22.61 20.95
C GLY A 173 109.95 22.66 21.27
N VAL A 174 110.69 23.68 20.83
CA VAL A 174 111.84 24.26 21.57
C VAL A 174 112.09 25.67 21.02
N GLN A 175 111.70 26.70 21.79
CA GLN A 175 112.47 27.91 22.15
C GLN A 175 111.51 29.07 22.52
N HIS A 176 111.56 29.47 23.81
CA HIS A 176 111.48 30.81 24.42
C HIS A 176 110.58 31.88 23.75
N GLY A 177 109.74 32.66 24.43
CA GLY A 177 109.55 32.98 25.84
C GLY A 177 108.64 34.22 25.91
N ALA A 178 107.91 34.37 27.02
CA ALA A 178 107.24 35.57 27.54
C ALA A 178 106.57 36.55 26.55
N GLU A 179 105.26 36.74 26.68
CA GLU A 179 104.70 37.92 27.38
C GLU A 179 103.16 37.97 27.32
N GLN A 180 102.59 38.03 28.53
CA GLN A 180 101.53 38.94 28.97
C GLN A 180 100.06 38.78 28.47
N ASN A 181 99.24 38.56 29.51
CA ASN A 181 97.93 39.18 29.78
C ASN A 181 96.66 38.64 29.07
N ILE A 182 95.95 37.78 29.83
CA ILE A 182 94.48 37.67 29.88
C ILE A 182 94.08 38.43 31.18
N PRO A 183 93.04 39.29 31.25
CA PRO A 183 91.61 38.90 31.13
C PRO A 183 90.77 39.92 30.33
N LEU A 184 89.54 39.66 29.88
CA LEU A 184 88.34 39.45 30.70
C LEU A 184 87.21 38.81 29.88
N SER A 185 86.56 37.86 30.57
CA SER A 185 85.22 37.36 30.31
C SER A 185 84.17 38.45 30.55
N GLY A 186 83.13 38.52 29.71
CA GLY A 186 81.91 39.26 30.05
C GLY A 186 81.19 39.85 28.84
N ALA A 187 80.29 39.08 28.23
CA ALA A 187 78.99 39.58 27.75
C ALA A 187 78.23 38.43 27.06
N SER A 188 77.53 37.62 27.86
CA SER A 188 76.41 36.82 27.37
C SER A 188 75.30 37.78 26.89
N PRO A 189 74.73 37.62 25.68
CA PRO A 189 73.57 38.39 25.28
C PRO A 189 72.37 37.95 26.11
N SER A 190 71.93 38.86 26.98
CA SER A 190 70.70 38.80 27.76
C SER A 190 69.49 38.56 26.86
N SER A 191 68.81 37.44 27.10
CA SER A 191 67.50 37.12 26.54
C SER A 191 66.45 38.09 27.09
N PRO A 192 65.65 38.81 26.27
CA PRO A 192 64.49 39.51 26.79
C PRO A 192 63.37 38.51 27.05
N VAL A 193 63.22 38.10 28.31
CA VAL A 193 62.01 37.42 28.80
C VAL A 193 60.87 38.44 28.85
N VAL A 194 60.10 38.54 27.77
CA VAL A 194 58.85 39.29 27.74
C VAL A 194 57.75 38.41 28.37
N LYS A 195 57.34 38.74 29.60
CA LYS A 195 56.10 38.22 30.18
C LYS A 195 54.90 38.86 29.48
N PRO A 196 53.92 38.11 28.94
CA PRO A 196 52.66 38.71 28.54
C PRO A 196 51.74 38.86 29.76
N LYS A 197 51.29 40.10 29.96
CA LYS A 197 50.28 40.52 30.93
C LYS A 197 48.94 39.89 30.55
N ARG A 198 48.41 39.00 31.40
CA ARG A 198 47.04 38.49 31.30
C ARG A 198 46.06 39.67 31.36
N LYS A 199 45.45 40.00 30.22
CA LYS A 199 44.16 40.68 30.16
C LYS A 199 43.15 39.65 29.65
N SER A 200 42.46 39.03 30.61
CA SER A 200 41.23 38.30 30.35
C SER A 200 40.17 39.33 29.98
N ILE A 201 39.59 39.24 28.77
CA ILE A 201 38.21 39.60 28.41
C ILE A 201 37.97 39.09 26.97
N ARG A 202 37.07 38.10 26.90
CA ARG A 202 36.06 37.84 25.86
C ARG A 202 36.45 37.14 24.54
N ALA A 203 35.55 36.19 24.21
CA ALA A 203 35.28 35.55 22.93
C ALA A 203 36.24 34.46 22.45
N SER A 204 36.00 33.23 22.92
CA SER A 204 36.30 32.02 22.16
C SER A 204 35.40 31.96 20.93
N SER A 205 35.79 32.58 19.83
CA SER A 205 35.39 32.11 18.50
C SER A 205 36.54 31.26 17.97
N ARG A 206 36.39 29.94 18.08
CA ARG A 206 37.29 28.99 17.42
C ARG A 206 37.12 29.19 15.92
N VAL A 207 38.15 29.77 15.30
CA VAL A 207 38.35 29.70 13.87
C VAL A 207 38.79 28.26 13.58
N ASP A 208 37.81 27.38 13.35
CA ASP A 208 38.03 26.10 12.69
C ASP A 208 38.26 26.39 11.20
N ARG A 209 39.53 26.60 10.84
CA ARG A 209 40.00 26.53 9.45
C ARG A 209 40.06 25.06 8.99
N THR A 210 38.91 24.41 8.96
CA THR A 210 38.75 23.04 8.45
C THR A 210 37.78 23.04 7.28
N ARG A 211 38.36 22.98 6.07
CA ARG A 211 37.78 22.40 4.85
C ARG A 211 36.36 22.88 4.50
N GLU A 212 36.27 24.08 3.96
CA GLU A 212 35.16 24.50 3.08
C GLU A 212 35.20 23.71 1.76
N CYS A 213 34.93 22.41 1.78
CA CYS A 213 34.77 21.61 0.56
C CYS A 213 33.59 20.63 0.60
N VAL A 214 32.71 20.75 1.59
CA VAL A 214 31.44 20.00 1.62
C VAL A 214 30.36 20.98 2.09
N PRO A 215 29.33 21.26 1.29
CA PRO A 215 28.13 21.89 1.81
C PRO A 215 27.62 21.03 2.98
N ILE A 216 27.61 21.58 4.19
CA ILE A 216 26.88 20.97 5.30
C ILE A 216 25.41 21.28 5.04
N GLU A 217 24.83 20.60 4.04
CA GLU A 217 23.39 20.40 4.02
C GLU A 217 23.08 19.61 5.29
N LYS A 218 22.42 20.28 6.24
CA LYS A 218 21.72 19.59 7.31
C LYS A 218 20.63 18.76 6.62
N VAL A 219 20.97 17.53 6.23
CA VAL A 219 19.99 16.53 5.84
C VAL A 219 19.20 16.23 7.10
N THR A 220 18.15 17.00 7.35
CA THR A 220 17.06 16.55 8.19
C THR A 220 16.56 15.28 7.52
N GLY A 221 16.90 14.13 8.10
CA GLY A 221 16.34 12.86 7.63
C GLY A 221 14.82 12.95 7.61
N PRO A 222 14.13 12.04 6.87
CA PRO A 222 12.68 11.95 6.95
C PRO A 222 12.27 11.95 8.42
N ALA A 223 11.30 12.79 8.78
CA ALA A 223 10.75 12.80 10.14
C ALA A 223 10.47 11.36 10.56
N GLU A 224 10.91 11.00 11.76
CA GLU A 224 10.70 9.67 12.32
C GLU A 224 9.22 9.28 12.13
N PRO A 225 8.93 8.15 11.48
CA PRO A 225 7.55 7.79 11.17
C PRO A 225 6.81 7.63 12.49
N THR A 226 5.91 8.59 12.79
CA THR A 226 4.99 8.49 13.91
C THR A 226 4.31 7.13 13.83
N ALA A 227 4.38 6.36 14.92
CA ALA A 227 3.72 5.06 15.01
C ALA A 227 2.26 5.23 14.54
N MET A 228 1.84 4.40 13.58
CA MET A 228 0.47 4.48 13.07
C MET A 228 -0.50 4.29 14.24
N PRO A 229 -1.61 5.03 14.27
CA PRO A 229 -2.64 4.81 15.28
C PRO A 229 -3.10 3.34 15.20
N ASP A 230 -3.24 2.70 16.36
CA ASP A 230 -3.58 1.29 16.47
C ASP A 230 -4.85 0.96 15.65
N PRO A 231 -4.75 0.12 14.60
CA PRO A 231 -5.91 -0.23 13.78
C PRO A 231 -6.97 -1.01 14.56
N ALA A 232 -6.64 -1.56 15.73
CA ALA A 232 -7.60 -2.25 16.60
C ALA A 232 -8.71 -1.32 17.13
N LEU A 233 -8.50 0.00 17.15
CA LEU A 233 -9.54 0.99 17.50
C LEU A 233 -10.71 1.02 16.50
N PHE A 234 -10.50 0.55 15.27
CA PHE A 234 -11.55 0.45 14.24
C PHE A 234 -12.17 -0.95 14.16
N LEU A 235 -11.56 -1.93 14.83
CA LEU A 235 -12.01 -3.32 14.86
C LEU A 235 -12.89 -3.61 16.09
N HIS A 236 -13.71 -2.65 16.49
CA HIS A 236 -14.82 -2.95 17.39
C HIS A 236 -15.87 -3.75 16.60
N PRO A 237 -16.16 -5.01 16.98
CA PRO A 237 -17.31 -5.69 16.43
C PRO A 237 -18.52 -4.80 16.74
N ARG A 238 -19.18 -4.29 15.69
CA ARG A 238 -20.48 -3.64 15.80
C ARG A 238 -21.46 -4.67 16.34
N ARG A 239 -21.47 -4.90 17.65
CA ARG A 239 -22.63 -5.43 18.34
C ARG A 239 -23.67 -4.35 18.19
N HIS A 240 -24.66 -4.62 17.34
CA HIS A 240 -25.88 -3.83 17.25
C HIS A 240 -26.52 -3.78 18.64
N ARG A 241 -26.09 -2.81 19.45
CA ARG A 241 -26.87 -2.37 20.60
C ARG A 241 -28.08 -1.68 20.00
N ALA A 242 -29.22 -2.35 20.10
CA ALA A 242 -30.52 -1.72 19.95
C ALA A 242 -30.50 -0.40 20.73
N ARG A 243 -30.94 0.67 20.07
CA ARG A 243 -31.14 2.00 20.68
C ARG A 243 -31.99 1.85 21.94
N SER A 244 -31.36 1.84 23.11
CA SER A 244 -32.03 2.22 24.35
C SER A 244 -31.85 3.72 24.51
N ARG A 245 -32.78 4.50 23.95
CA ARG A 245 -32.92 5.92 24.30
C ARG A 245 -33.43 5.97 25.74
N LEU A 246 -32.57 6.37 26.67
CA LEU A 246 -33.00 6.91 27.95
C LEU A 246 -32.60 8.39 28.01
N THR A 247 -33.59 9.14 28.48
CA THR A 247 -33.85 10.57 28.41
C THR A 247 -33.08 11.38 29.46
N VAL A 248 -32.64 12.61 29.12
CA VAL A 248 -32.54 13.73 30.08
C VAL A 248 -32.90 15.06 29.38
N ALA A 249 -34.05 15.60 29.82
CA ALA A 249 -34.44 17.01 30.01
C ALA A 249 -34.29 18.04 28.87
N GLN A 250 -35.41 18.56 28.32
CA GLN A 250 -36.15 19.75 28.81
C GLN A 250 -37.26 20.21 27.82
N ARG A 251 -38.50 20.37 28.36
CA ARG A 251 -39.63 21.25 27.95
C ARG A 251 -40.53 20.90 26.72
N PRO A 252 -41.81 21.36 26.68
CA PRO A 252 -43.00 20.49 26.78
C PRO A 252 -43.92 20.51 25.52
N PRO A 253 -44.92 19.61 25.42
CA PRO A 253 -45.87 19.56 24.28
C PRO A 253 -47.25 20.12 24.64
N PRO A 254 -48.16 20.27 23.65
CA PRO A 254 -49.60 20.24 23.91
C PRO A 254 -50.31 19.07 23.20
N LEU A 255 -51.10 18.36 24.03
CA LEU A 255 -52.49 17.88 23.82
C LEU A 255 -52.84 16.75 22.82
N GLY A 256 -53.66 15.82 23.33
CA GLY A 256 -54.49 14.81 22.63
C GLY A 256 -54.25 13.39 23.18
N GLN A 257 -55.10 12.84 24.06
CA GLN A 257 -56.26 11.97 23.76
C GLN A 257 -55.88 10.70 22.96
N ASP A 258 -56.25 9.46 23.25
CA ASP A 258 -57.11 8.81 24.25
C ASP A 258 -56.76 7.30 24.23
N GLU A 259 -56.94 6.64 25.39
CA GLU A 259 -57.45 5.27 25.65
C GLU A 259 -56.89 3.94 25.06
N GLU A 260 -56.88 2.94 25.98
CA GLU A 260 -57.15 1.48 25.83
C GLU A 260 -56.18 0.62 24.99
N ASP A 261 -55.92 -0.68 25.22
CA ASP A 261 -56.30 -1.74 26.17
C ASP A 261 -55.44 -3.00 25.82
N GLY A 262 -55.31 -3.96 26.76
CA GLY A 262 -54.93 -5.38 26.53
C GLY A 262 -53.44 -5.69 26.28
N GLY A 263 -52.74 -6.61 26.97
CA GLY A 263 -53.16 -7.83 27.65
C GLY A 263 -52.64 -9.07 26.88
N GLY A 264 -51.80 -9.91 27.50
CA GLY A 264 -51.64 -11.33 27.10
C GLY A 264 -50.23 -11.86 26.82
N GLU A 265 -49.68 -12.56 27.83
CA GLU A 265 -49.07 -13.92 27.84
C GLU A 265 -48.10 -14.44 26.74
N GLY A 266 -47.04 -15.15 27.19
CA GLY A 266 -46.00 -15.83 26.37
C GLY A 266 -46.46 -17.16 25.72
N PRO A 267 -45.65 -18.25 25.67
CA PRO A 267 -44.22 -18.41 25.97
C PRO A 267 -43.46 -19.44 25.06
N VAL A 268 -42.17 -19.68 25.38
CA VAL A 268 -41.31 -20.89 25.17
C VAL A 268 -41.19 -21.57 23.79
N VAL A 269 -39.96 -21.67 23.24
CA VAL A 269 -39.32 -22.95 22.81
C VAL A 269 -37.80 -22.83 22.93
N ASP A 270 -37.21 -23.80 23.65
CA ASP A 270 -35.79 -24.04 23.94
C ASP A 270 -35.23 -25.18 23.06
N HIS A 271 -33.93 -25.45 23.20
CA HIS A 271 -33.09 -26.55 22.67
C HIS A 271 -32.39 -26.33 21.31
N ASP A 272 -31.05 -26.23 21.20
CA ASP A 272 -29.88 -26.95 21.76
C ASP A 272 -29.33 -28.05 20.84
N GLY A 273 -28.00 -28.16 20.83
CA GLY A 273 -27.19 -29.19 20.17
C GLY A 273 -26.42 -28.66 18.95
N GLY A 274 -25.09 -28.62 18.86
CA GLY A 274 -24.04 -29.26 19.67
C GLY A 274 -22.99 -29.89 18.74
N ALA A 275 -21.73 -29.49 18.93
CA ALA A 275 -20.46 -30.13 18.52
C ALA A 275 -20.12 -30.27 17.00
N ARG A 276 -19.00 -29.79 16.42
CA ARG A 276 -17.53 -29.77 16.69
C ARG A 276 -16.77 -30.98 16.07
N LEU A 277 -15.70 -30.65 15.31
CA LEU A 277 -14.50 -31.46 14.90
C LEU A 277 -14.68 -32.45 13.73
N MET A 278 -13.71 -32.76 12.84
CA MET A 278 -12.33 -32.31 12.57
C MET A 278 -11.81 -32.86 11.22
N THR A 279 -10.87 -32.12 10.60
CA THR A 279 -9.69 -32.53 9.80
C THR A 279 -9.73 -33.65 8.75
N SER A 280 -9.18 -33.34 7.56
CA SER A 280 -8.25 -34.22 6.83
C SER A 280 -7.17 -33.38 6.11
N ALA A 281 -5.97 -33.95 5.99
CA ALA A 281 -4.75 -33.37 5.44
C ALA A 281 -4.19 -34.28 4.33
N ALA A 282 -3.53 -33.70 3.32
CA ALA A 282 -2.43 -34.23 2.47
C ALA A 282 -2.21 -33.21 1.32
N ALA A 283 -1.08 -32.52 1.08
CA ALA A 283 0.33 -32.89 0.89
C ALA A 283 0.72 -33.24 -0.58
N ALA A 284 1.83 -32.62 -1.02
CA ALA A 284 2.67 -32.81 -2.22
C ALA A 284 2.15 -32.24 -3.57
N ALA A 285 2.76 -31.21 -4.20
CA ALA A 285 4.13 -31.01 -4.71
C ALA A 285 4.38 -31.64 -6.10
N ALA A 286 4.61 -30.79 -7.13
CA ALA A 286 5.51 -31.06 -8.25
C ALA A 286 5.78 -29.77 -9.05
N ALA A 287 7.07 -29.45 -9.23
CA ALA A 287 7.60 -28.35 -10.02
C ALA A 287 8.32 -28.89 -11.27
N SER A 288 8.56 -27.98 -12.24
CA SER A 288 9.56 -28.00 -13.35
C SER A 288 8.98 -28.08 -14.78
N PRO A 289 9.72 -27.71 -15.85
CA PRO A 289 10.80 -26.72 -16.00
C PRO A 289 10.73 -25.87 -17.30
N ALA A 290 11.68 -24.94 -17.42
CA ALA A 290 12.07 -24.19 -18.61
C ALA A 290 12.81 -25.05 -19.66
N ALA A 291 12.69 -24.69 -20.94
CA ALA A 291 13.56 -25.18 -22.02
C ALA A 291 13.89 -24.06 -23.04
N GLN A 292 15.20 -23.90 -23.28
CA GLN A 292 15.84 -23.07 -24.31
C GLN A 292 15.90 -23.80 -25.67
N MET A 293 15.81 -23.06 -26.78
CA MET A 293 16.38 -23.39 -28.10
C MET A 293 16.98 -22.08 -28.67
N LYS A 294 18.31 -21.96 -28.86
CA LYS A 294 19.11 -22.27 -30.09
C LYS A 294 18.48 -21.68 -31.36
N ALA A 295 19.05 -20.61 -31.93
CA ALA A 295 20.23 -20.57 -32.81
C ALA A 295 19.86 -20.81 -34.28
N GLU A 296 19.78 -19.72 -35.04
CA GLU A 296 20.20 -19.59 -36.44
C GLU A 296 20.49 -18.11 -36.74
#